data_AF-A0AAN0JH87-F1
#
_entry.id   AF-A0AAN0JH87-F1
#
_cell.length_a   1.000
_cell.length_b   1.000
_cell.length_c   1.000
_cell.angle_alpha   90.00
_cell.angle_beta   90.00
_cell.angle_gamma   90.00
#
_symmetry.space_group_name_H-M   'P 1'
#
loop_
_entity.id
_entity.type
_entity.pdbx_description
1 polymer ?
#
loop_
_entity_poly.entity_id
_entity_poly.type
_entity_poly.pdbx_seq_one_letter_code
_entity_poly.pdbx_strand_id
1 'polypeptide(L)'
;MSPASQEKRKNNQKNERNNLKRKVMQDAVSLDDHQSDEMSSIASTIETNHQEELQKLYDEAEKHGVGHLMKEIWKEDVESHCEREQFHIDQKKNRSGSKANNWSIITIRMALAVYSRSPAAYDALKSFGILNLPCRSTLQSYTGAFLHGPGAHSDCIEQQVAQFVLHCQQRVLNGKQESKKDGVLIFDEVKVISRLMWNSRSQTLIGLSMRHDEMLSLADIFQTLSSSSVEQTSYIMQFLWRDLTSDFDIIGPYFTSSNTMDSKFSLACILETVKLFQLHGLSTSLLVCDGASSNLSLIKATHGHSGVYPILNG
;
A
#
# COMPACT_ATOMS: atom_id res chain seq x y z
N MET A 1 25.66 -40.67 17.83
CA MET A 1 24.52 -40.78 18.76
C MET A 1 23.92 -42.17 18.64
N SER A 2 23.60 -42.85 19.75
CA SER A 2 23.10 -44.23 19.66
C SER A 2 21.67 -44.28 19.08
N PRO A 3 21.30 -45.33 18.34
CA PRO A 3 19.96 -45.49 17.77
C PRO A 3 18.85 -45.40 18.82
N ALA A 4 19.09 -45.98 19.99
CA ALA A 4 18.16 -45.94 21.13
C ALA A 4 17.87 -44.51 21.63
N SER A 5 18.85 -43.60 21.53
CA SER A 5 18.67 -42.19 21.94
C SER A 5 17.83 -41.41 20.93
N GLN A 6 17.96 -41.71 19.64
CA GLN A 6 17.14 -41.09 18.59
C GLN A 6 15.68 -41.55 18.65
N GLU A 7 15.46 -42.83 18.94
CA GLU A 7 14.12 -43.40 19.06
C GLU A 7 13.39 -42.87 20.30
N LYS A 8 14.09 -42.73 21.42
CA LYS A 8 13.55 -42.10 22.64
C LYS A 8 13.17 -40.63 22.43
N ARG A 9 13.95 -39.87 21.64
CA ARG A 9 13.61 -38.49 21.27
C ARG A 9 12.40 -38.42 20.34
N LYS A 10 12.30 -39.30 19.34
CA LYS A 10 11.11 -39.37 18.46
C LYS A 10 9.85 -39.73 19.24
N ASN A 11 9.93 -40.65 20.19
CA ASN A 11 8.79 -41.02 21.03
C ASN A 11 8.38 -39.89 21.99
N ASN A 12 9.34 -39.15 22.56
CA ASN A 12 9.03 -37.98 23.39
C ASN A 12 8.37 -36.85 22.56
N GLN A 13 8.88 -36.56 21.37
CA GLN A 13 8.27 -35.56 20.47
C GLN A 13 6.86 -35.98 20.02
N LYS A 14 6.64 -37.29 19.77
CA LYS A 14 5.31 -37.82 19.43
C LYS A 14 4.34 -37.71 20.62
N ASN A 15 4.80 -38.00 21.83
CA ASN A 15 4.01 -37.86 23.05
C ASN A 15 3.69 -36.39 23.39
N GLU A 16 4.63 -35.46 23.22
CA GLU A 16 4.35 -34.03 23.36
C GLU A 16 3.33 -33.54 22.33
N ARG A 17 3.47 -33.97 21.06
CA ARG A 17 2.52 -33.60 20.00
C ARG A 17 1.12 -34.17 20.24
N ASN A 18 1.02 -35.37 20.82
CA ASN A 18 -0.25 -35.99 21.19
C ASN A 18 -0.87 -35.34 22.43
N ASN A 19 -0.06 -34.93 23.42
CA ASN A 19 -0.55 -34.19 24.58
C ASN A 19 -0.99 -32.76 24.23
N LEU A 20 -0.32 -32.11 23.28
CA LEU A 20 -0.72 -30.80 22.77
C LEU A 20 -2.04 -30.90 21.98
N LYS A 21 -2.21 -31.94 21.15
CA LYS A 21 -3.48 -32.22 20.47
C LYS A 21 -4.63 -32.50 21.45
N ARG A 22 -4.37 -33.24 22.54
CA ARG A 22 -5.38 -33.49 23.59
C ARG A 22 -5.78 -32.23 24.36
N LYS A 23 -4.82 -31.34 24.67
CA LYS A 23 -5.12 -30.03 25.29
C LYS A 23 -5.90 -29.10 24.34
N VAL A 24 -5.54 -29.06 23.06
CA VAL A 24 -6.27 -28.25 22.05
C VAL A 24 -7.70 -28.76 21.82
N MET A 25 -7.95 -30.07 21.94
CA MET A 25 -9.30 -30.63 21.86
C MET A 25 -10.11 -30.53 23.18
N GLN A 26 -9.44 -30.40 24.33
CA GLN A 26 -10.12 -30.22 25.63
C GLN A 26 -10.55 -28.76 25.91
N ASP A 27 -9.97 -27.77 25.23
CA ASP A 27 -10.34 -26.35 25.35
C ASP A 27 -11.16 -25.82 24.15
N ALA A 28 -11.81 -26.70 23.39
CA ALA A 28 -12.87 -26.29 22.47
C ALA A 28 -14.14 -25.97 23.27
N VAL A 29 -14.15 -24.79 23.89
CA VAL A 29 -15.36 -24.23 24.50
C VAL A 29 -16.30 -23.85 23.34
N SER A 30 -17.41 -24.58 23.18
CA SER A 30 -18.51 -24.10 22.34
C SER A 30 -18.99 -22.79 22.96
N LEU A 31 -19.08 -21.74 22.15
CA LEU A 31 -19.73 -20.52 22.58
C LEU A 31 -21.22 -20.82 22.78
N ASP A 32 -21.78 -20.32 23.86
CA ASP A 32 -23.21 -20.36 24.14
C ASP A 32 -23.96 -19.49 23.11
N ASP A 33 -25.09 -19.99 22.62
CA ASP A 33 -25.86 -19.49 21.47
C ASP A 33 -26.16 -17.98 21.58
N HIS A 34 -26.29 -17.48 22.81
CA HIS A 34 -26.60 -16.10 23.16
C HIS A 34 -25.59 -15.04 22.63
N GLN A 35 -24.29 -15.38 22.49
CA GLN A 35 -23.28 -14.42 21.98
C GLN A 35 -23.21 -14.36 20.45
N SER A 36 -23.62 -15.44 19.78
CA SER A 36 -23.82 -15.48 18.33
C SER A 36 -25.06 -14.68 17.94
N ASP A 37 -26.08 -14.72 18.80
CA ASP A 37 -27.33 -13.98 18.64
C ASP A 37 -27.14 -12.47 18.84
N GLU A 38 -26.30 -12.02 19.78
CA GLU A 38 -26.02 -10.59 19.98
C GLU A 38 -25.29 -9.95 18.78
N MET A 39 -24.39 -10.67 18.11
CA MET A 39 -23.65 -10.14 16.95
C MET A 39 -24.48 -10.20 15.68
N SER A 40 -25.28 -11.26 15.51
CA SER A 40 -26.32 -11.33 14.49
C SER A 40 -27.35 -10.21 14.72
N SER A 41 -27.65 -9.89 15.98
CA SER A 41 -28.50 -8.76 16.36
C SER A 41 -27.86 -7.41 16.02
N ILE A 42 -26.55 -7.21 16.18
CA ILE A 42 -25.87 -5.97 15.78
C ILE A 42 -25.80 -5.83 14.25
N ALA A 43 -25.41 -6.89 13.53
CA ALA A 43 -25.36 -6.89 12.07
C ALA A 43 -26.76 -6.64 11.46
N SER A 44 -27.77 -7.35 11.98
CA SER A 44 -29.16 -7.09 11.60
C SER A 44 -29.62 -5.69 12.01
N THR A 45 -29.22 -5.17 13.17
CA THR A 45 -29.51 -3.78 13.60
C THR A 45 -28.88 -2.76 12.65
N ILE A 46 -27.67 -3.01 12.13
CA ILE A 46 -27.05 -2.13 11.14
C ILE A 46 -27.79 -2.22 9.80
N GLU A 47 -28.15 -3.44 9.37
CA GLU A 47 -28.88 -3.67 8.12
C GLU A 47 -30.35 -3.22 8.17
N THR A 48 -30.98 -3.14 9.35
CA THR A 48 -32.38 -2.73 9.52
C THR A 48 -32.55 -1.30 10.05
N ASN A 49 -31.74 -0.86 11.01
CA ASN A 49 -31.91 0.44 11.67
C ASN A 49 -30.93 1.52 11.20
N HIS A 50 -29.80 1.13 10.59
CA HIS A 50 -28.78 2.08 10.09
C HIS A 50 -28.51 1.94 8.58
N GLN A 51 -29.45 1.31 7.85
CA GLN A 51 -29.34 1.05 6.42
C GLN A 51 -29.14 2.34 5.61
N GLU A 52 -29.83 3.43 5.99
CA GLU A 52 -29.70 4.73 5.33
C GLU A 52 -28.33 5.37 5.54
N GLU A 53 -27.70 5.20 6.72
CA GLU A 53 -26.36 5.73 7.00
C GLU A 53 -25.29 4.93 6.25
N LEU A 54 -25.46 3.61 6.20
CA LEU A 54 -24.61 2.73 5.40
C LEU A 54 -24.73 3.03 3.90
N GLN A 55 -25.94 3.31 3.41
CA GLN A 55 -26.18 3.71 2.03
C GLN A 55 -25.54 5.08 1.73
N LYS A 56 -25.65 6.06 2.64
CA LYS A 56 -24.97 7.36 2.51
C LYS A 56 -23.45 7.20 2.40
N LEU A 57 -22.85 6.31 3.20
CA LEU A 57 -21.42 5.98 3.12
C LEU A 57 -21.06 5.36 1.77
N TYR A 58 -21.89 4.48 1.23
CA TYR A 58 -21.68 3.94 -0.10
C TYR A 58 -21.81 4.99 -1.19
N ASP A 59 -22.81 5.85 -1.12
CA ASP A 59 -23.03 6.90 -2.11
C ASP A 59 -21.91 7.95 -2.05
N GLU A 60 -21.35 8.21 -0.87
CA GLU A 60 -20.16 9.04 -0.70
C GLU A 60 -18.90 8.36 -1.25
N ALA A 61 -18.70 7.08 -0.97
CA ALA A 61 -17.61 6.29 -1.53
C ALA A 61 -17.70 6.15 -3.07
N GLU A 62 -18.91 6.10 -3.62
CA GLU A 62 -19.15 6.04 -5.07
C GLU A 62 -18.74 7.33 -5.78
N LYS A 63 -18.90 8.50 -5.13
CA LYS A 63 -18.36 9.78 -5.64
C LYS A 63 -16.85 9.77 -5.80
N HIS A 64 -16.17 8.88 -5.07
CA HIS A 64 -14.73 8.68 -5.12
C HIS A 64 -14.31 7.43 -5.92
N GLY A 65 -15.26 6.79 -6.64
CA GLY A 65 -14.99 5.61 -7.46
C GLY A 65 -14.69 4.33 -6.67
N VAL A 66 -14.90 4.34 -5.35
CA VAL A 66 -14.58 3.21 -4.44
C VAL A 66 -15.82 2.61 -3.77
N GLY A 67 -17.02 3.10 -4.09
CA GLY A 67 -18.27 2.64 -3.47
C GLY A 67 -18.63 1.19 -3.83
N HIS A 68 -18.45 0.79 -5.09
CA HIS A 68 -18.57 -0.61 -5.51
C HIS A 68 -17.60 -1.52 -4.76
N LEU A 69 -16.33 -1.12 -4.63
CA LEU A 69 -15.32 -1.88 -3.89
C LEU A 69 -15.67 -1.98 -2.40
N MET A 70 -16.18 -0.92 -1.78
CA MET A 70 -16.64 -0.96 -0.38
C MET A 70 -17.87 -1.85 -0.19
N LYS A 71 -18.80 -1.88 -1.15
CA LYS A 71 -19.94 -2.81 -1.13
C LYS A 71 -19.50 -4.26 -1.30
N GLU A 72 -18.53 -4.51 -2.18
CA GLU A 72 -17.99 -5.83 -2.45
C GLU A 72 -17.19 -6.35 -1.25
N ILE A 73 -16.33 -5.52 -0.66
CA ILE A 73 -15.63 -5.82 0.60
C ILE A 73 -16.61 -6.05 1.74
N TRP A 74 -17.65 -5.22 1.91
CA TRP A 74 -18.64 -5.43 2.96
C TRP A 74 -19.41 -6.74 2.75
N LYS A 75 -19.77 -7.08 1.52
CA LYS A 75 -20.42 -8.35 1.19
C LYS A 75 -19.49 -9.54 1.38
N GLU A 76 -18.24 -9.47 0.93
CA GLU A 76 -17.23 -10.50 1.18
C GLU A 76 -16.95 -10.67 2.68
N ASP A 77 -16.85 -9.58 3.45
CA ASP A 77 -16.64 -9.61 4.89
C ASP A 77 -17.87 -10.11 5.68
N VAL A 78 -19.08 -9.93 5.15
CA VAL A 78 -20.34 -10.43 5.72
C VAL A 78 -20.59 -11.90 5.33
N GLU A 79 -20.31 -12.28 4.09
CA GLU A 79 -20.57 -13.62 3.55
C GLU A 79 -19.42 -14.61 3.84
N SER A 80 -18.16 -14.15 3.90
CA SER A 80 -17.00 -14.98 4.25
C SER A 80 -16.95 -15.23 5.76
N HIS A 81 -17.76 -16.17 6.21
CA HIS A 81 -17.84 -16.61 7.61
C HIS A 81 -16.45 -17.01 8.18
N CYS A 82 -15.52 -17.48 7.35
CA CYS A 82 -14.22 -17.96 7.80
C CYS A 82 -13.21 -16.83 8.13
N GLU A 83 -13.31 -15.67 7.49
CA GLU A 83 -12.37 -14.56 7.71
C GLU A 83 -12.75 -13.73 8.93
N ARG A 84 -14.06 -13.50 9.14
CA ARG A 84 -14.61 -12.90 10.36
C ARG A 84 -14.29 -13.74 11.59
N GLU A 85 -14.45 -15.06 11.50
CA GLU A 85 -14.11 -15.97 12.59
C GLU A 85 -12.66 -15.82 13.04
N GLN A 86 -11.70 -15.66 12.12
CA GLN A 86 -10.29 -15.49 12.50
C GLN A 86 -10.03 -14.17 13.24
N PHE A 87 -10.63 -13.06 12.78
CA PHE A 87 -10.53 -11.80 13.52
C PHE A 87 -11.14 -11.95 14.93
N HIS A 88 -12.30 -12.58 15.05
CA HIS A 88 -12.95 -12.83 16.34
C HIS A 88 -12.14 -13.76 17.24
N ILE A 89 -11.51 -14.81 16.67
CA ILE A 89 -10.61 -15.70 17.38
C ILE A 89 -9.41 -14.92 17.93
N ASP A 90 -8.83 -14.02 17.14
CA ASP A 90 -7.72 -13.17 17.58
C ASP A 90 -8.16 -12.17 18.67
N GLN A 91 -9.33 -11.54 18.50
CA GLN A 91 -9.91 -10.65 19.52
C GLN A 91 -10.13 -11.37 20.85
N LYS A 92 -10.58 -12.65 20.81
CA LYS A 92 -10.81 -13.47 22.01
C LYS A 92 -9.51 -13.98 22.63
N LYS A 93 -8.57 -14.48 21.83
CA LYS A 93 -7.27 -15.03 22.31
C LYS A 93 -6.37 -13.96 22.91
N ASN A 94 -6.37 -12.76 22.32
CA ASN A 94 -5.45 -11.69 22.69
C ASN A 94 -6.00 -10.78 23.79
N ARG A 95 -7.16 -11.12 24.37
CA ARG A 95 -7.85 -10.40 25.46
C ARG A 95 -7.04 -10.30 26.76
N SER A 96 -6.08 -11.21 26.97
CA SER A 96 -5.23 -11.27 28.16
C SER A 96 -3.93 -10.45 28.06
N GLY A 97 -3.68 -9.77 26.93
CA GLY A 97 -2.53 -8.85 26.80
C GLY A 97 -1.15 -9.53 26.89
N SER A 98 -1.06 -10.82 26.61
CA SER A 98 0.23 -11.54 26.59
C SER A 98 1.19 -10.93 25.55
N LYS A 99 2.47 -10.76 25.93
CA LYS A 99 3.52 -10.18 25.08
C LYS A 99 3.87 -11.01 23.83
N ALA A 100 3.22 -12.16 23.63
CA ALA A 100 3.50 -13.11 22.54
C ALA A 100 2.26 -13.37 21.66
N ASN A 101 1.40 -12.38 21.48
CA ASN A 101 0.23 -12.50 20.62
C ASN A 101 0.66 -12.67 19.16
N ASN A 102 0.31 -13.82 18.57
CA ASN A 102 0.46 -14.06 17.14
C ASN A 102 -0.83 -13.60 16.46
N TRP A 103 -0.72 -12.66 15.53
CA TRP A 103 -1.87 -12.06 14.85
C TRP A 103 -2.07 -12.72 13.49
N SER A 104 -3.31 -13.07 13.14
CA SER A 104 -3.63 -13.48 11.79
C SER A 104 -3.39 -12.34 10.80
N ILE A 105 -3.10 -12.71 9.55
CA ILE A 105 -2.92 -11.73 8.47
C ILE A 105 -4.19 -10.89 8.25
N ILE A 106 -5.36 -11.43 8.57
CA ILE A 106 -6.66 -10.74 8.49
C ILE A 106 -6.72 -9.62 9.52
N THR A 107 -6.41 -9.92 10.79
CA THR A 107 -6.34 -8.91 11.85
C THR A 107 -5.30 -7.82 11.56
N ILE A 108 -4.14 -8.19 11.00
CA ILE A 108 -3.14 -7.21 10.54
C ILE A 108 -3.70 -6.32 9.43
N ARG A 109 -4.39 -6.88 8.43
CA ARG A 109 -5.00 -6.10 7.33
C ARG A 109 -6.07 -5.13 7.83
N MET A 110 -6.97 -5.59 8.69
CA MET A 110 -7.99 -4.73 9.32
C MET A 110 -7.35 -3.63 10.17
N ALA A 111 -6.35 -3.98 10.97
CA ALA A 111 -5.61 -3.02 11.78
C ALA A 111 -4.90 -1.97 10.92
N LEU A 112 -4.28 -2.37 9.80
CA LEU A 112 -3.67 -1.46 8.84
C LEU A 112 -4.69 -0.56 8.16
N ALA A 113 -5.88 -1.07 7.80
CA ALA A 113 -6.94 -0.29 7.18
C ALA A 113 -7.48 0.81 8.10
N VAL A 114 -7.65 0.51 9.39
CA VAL A 114 -8.04 1.51 10.39
C VAL A 114 -6.90 2.51 10.62
N TYR A 115 -5.67 2.02 10.78
CA TYR A 115 -4.50 2.85 11.03
C TYR A 115 -4.19 3.79 9.86
N SER A 116 -4.34 3.34 8.61
CA SER A 116 -4.08 4.15 7.41
C SER A 116 -5.08 5.29 7.24
N ARG A 117 -6.34 5.09 7.65
CA ARG A 117 -7.37 6.12 7.63
C ARG A 117 -7.25 7.10 8.80
N SER A 118 -7.02 6.59 10.01
CA SER A 118 -6.87 7.45 11.20
C SER A 118 -6.03 6.76 12.28
N PRO A 119 -4.75 7.14 12.41
CA PRO A 119 -3.90 6.67 13.50
C PRO A 119 -4.45 7.02 14.90
N ALA A 120 -5.14 8.15 15.03
CA ALA A 120 -5.75 8.58 16.28
C ALA A 120 -6.95 7.70 16.67
N ALA A 121 -7.82 7.37 15.71
CA ALA A 121 -8.91 6.43 15.96
C ALA A 121 -8.38 5.03 16.29
N TYR A 122 -7.33 4.59 15.60
CA TYR A 122 -6.65 3.33 15.91
C TYR A 122 -6.14 3.27 17.35
N ASP A 123 -5.43 4.32 17.79
CA ASP A 123 -4.93 4.40 19.15
C ASP A 123 -6.07 4.43 20.17
N ALA A 124 -7.15 5.17 19.90
CA ALA A 124 -8.32 5.25 20.77
C ALA A 124 -9.02 3.88 20.92
N LEU A 125 -9.28 3.19 19.79
CA LEU A 125 -9.88 1.86 19.79
C LEU A 125 -9.06 0.86 20.61
N LYS A 126 -7.74 0.99 20.53
CA LYS A 126 -6.81 0.16 21.31
C LYS A 126 -6.73 0.57 22.78
N SER A 127 -6.57 1.86 23.08
CA SER A 127 -6.35 2.36 24.43
C SER A 127 -7.58 2.24 25.31
N PHE A 128 -8.77 2.42 24.72
CA PHE A 128 -10.04 2.21 25.40
C PHE A 128 -10.42 0.73 25.52
N GLY A 129 -9.60 -0.18 24.98
CA GLY A 129 -9.85 -1.63 25.03
C GLY A 129 -11.08 -2.05 24.24
N ILE A 130 -11.54 -1.22 23.30
CA ILE A 130 -12.67 -1.53 22.42
C ILE A 130 -12.28 -2.66 21.48
N LEU A 131 -11.05 -2.62 20.95
CA LEU A 131 -10.47 -3.68 20.13
C LEU A 131 -9.07 -4.07 20.62
N ASN A 132 -8.80 -5.38 20.65
CA ASN A 132 -7.47 -5.93 20.84
C ASN A 132 -6.70 -5.81 19.51
N LEU A 133 -5.93 -4.74 19.37
CA LEU A 133 -5.17 -4.44 18.16
C LEU A 133 -3.65 -4.62 18.36
N PRO A 134 -2.91 -4.98 17.30
CA PRO A 134 -1.45 -5.03 17.32
C PRO A 134 -0.79 -3.75 17.87
N CYS A 135 0.49 -3.81 18.22
CA CYS A 135 1.24 -2.57 18.47
C CYS A 135 1.70 -1.94 17.15
N ARG A 136 1.94 -0.62 17.20
CA ARG A 136 2.44 0.14 16.06
C ARG A 136 3.72 -0.47 15.48
N SER A 137 4.61 -1.00 16.31
CA SER A 137 5.83 -1.67 15.84
C SER A 137 5.53 -2.95 15.05
N THR A 138 4.50 -3.72 15.44
CA THR A 138 4.02 -4.86 14.66
C THR A 138 3.45 -4.38 13.33
N LEU A 139 2.62 -3.34 13.30
CA LEU A 139 2.12 -2.82 12.01
C LEU A 139 3.26 -2.34 11.10
N GLN A 140 4.25 -1.65 11.67
CA GLN A 140 5.42 -1.16 10.94
C GLN A 140 6.30 -2.27 10.34
N SER A 141 6.30 -3.48 10.90
CA SER A 141 7.00 -4.61 10.29
C SER A 141 6.33 -5.07 9.00
N TYR A 142 5.01 -4.90 8.88
CA TYR A 142 4.25 -5.25 7.67
C TYR A 142 4.23 -4.13 6.62
N THR A 143 4.35 -2.85 7.02
CA THR A 143 4.33 -1.73 6.06
C THR A 143 5.68 -1.47 5.40
N GLY A 144 6.79 -1.64 6.11
CA GLY A 144 8.11 -1.25 5.58
C GLY A 144 8.76 -2.27 4.63
N ALA A 145 7.98 -3.14 3.99
CA ALA A 145 8.43 -4.10 2.97
C ALA A 145 8.45 -3.51 1.54
N PHE A 146 7.88 -2.31 1.33
CA PHE A 146 7.69 -1.70 0.01
C PHE A 146 8.53 -0.43 -0.19
N LEU A 147 9.80 -0.45 0.22
CA LEU A 147 10.73 0.66 -0.05
C LEU A 147 11.41 0.42 -1.40
N HIS A 148 10.78 0.87 -2.49
CA HIS A 148 11.45 0.92 -3.79
C HIS A 148 12.37 2.15 -3.85
N GLY A 149 13.56 1.98 -4.42
CA GLY A 149 14.45 3.09 -4.74
C GLY A 149 13.90 3.94 -5.90
N PRO A 150 14.43 5.16 -6.09
CA PRO A 150 14.07 5.99 -7.24
C PRO A 150 14.52 5.33 -8.55
N GLY A 151 13.78 5.58 -9.64
CA GLY A 151 14.06 5.09 -10.98
C GLY A 151 13.14 3.97 -11.46
N ALA A 152 13.18 3.68 -12.76
CA ALA A 152 12.32 2.70 -13.43
C ALA A 152 12.90 1.28 -13.37
N HIS A 153 12.67 0.60 -12.26
CA HIS A 153 13.06 -0.80 -12.05
C HIS A 153 11.85 -1.73 -12.20
N SER A 154 12.04 -2.95 -12.73
CA SER A 154 10.96 -3.96 -12.85
C SER A 154 10.23 -4.17 -11.52
N ASP A 155 11.00 -4.32 -10.44
CA ASP A 155 10.53 -4.55 -9.08
C ASP A 155 9.51 -3.52 -8.58
N CYS A 156 9.50 -2.29 -9.11
CA CYS A 156 8.60 -1.23 -8.65
C CYS A 156 7.15 -1.40 -9.12
N ILE A 157 6.93 -2.10 -10.25
CA ILE A 157 5.58 -2.32 -10.80
C ILE A 157 5.17 -3.79 -10.84
N GLU A 158 6.09 -4.74 -10.73
CA GLU A 158 5.80 -6.19 -10.85
C GLU A 158 4.59 -6.66 -10.06
N GLN A 159 4.52 -6.30 -8.77
CA GLN A 159 3.42 -6.73 -7.91
C GLN A 159 2.09 -6.08 -8.30
N GLN A 160 2.11 -4.81 -8.70
CA GLN A 160 0.92 -4.08 -9.16
C GLN A 160 0.43 -4.62 -10.51
N VAL A 161 1.35 -4.98 -11.41
CA VAL A 161 1.03 -5.63 -12.69
C VAL A 161 0.42 -7.01 -12.45
N ALA A 162 0.94 -7.79 -11.50
CA ALA A 162 0.35 -9.07 -11.14
C ALA A 162 -1.09 -8.91 -10.61
N GLN A 163 -1.34 -7.90 -9.76
CA GLN A 163 -2.68 -7.56 -9.30
C GLN A 163 -3.60 -7.12 -10.45
N PHE A 164 -3.08 -6.33 -11.39
CA PHE A 164 -3.81 -5.92 -12.58
C PHE A 164 -4.22 -7.11 -13.46
N VAL A 165 -3.35 -8.12 -13.62
CA VAL A 165 -3.68 -9.34 -14.37
C VAL A 165 -4.80 -10.13 -13.69
N LEU A 166 -4.75 -10.28 -12.36
CA LEU A 166 -5.81 -10.93 -11.59
C LEU A 166 -7.13 -10.14 -11.70
N HIS A 167 -7.06 -8.81 -11.61
CA HIS A 167 -8.21 -7.94 -11.79
C HIS A 167 -8.85 -8.10 -13.17
N CYS A 168 -8.05 -8.18 -14.24
CA CYS A 168 -8.54 -8.45 -15.58
C CYS A 168 -9.30 -9.79 -15.66
N GLN A 169 -8.77 -10.85 -15.04
CA GLN A 169 -9.43 -12.16 -14.99
C GLN A 169 -10.77 -12.09 -14.24
N GLN A 170 -10.79 -11.45 -13.08
CA GLN A 170 -12.01 -11.25 -12.27
C GLN A 170 -13.09 -10.49 -13.06
N ARG A 171 -12.70 -9.46 -13.82
CA ARG A 171 -13.64 -8.69 -14.66
C ARG A 171 -14.32 -9.55 -15.71
N VAL A 172 -13.56 -10.43 -16.38
CA VAL A 172 -14.13 -11.36 -17.38
C VAL A 172 -15.08 -12.35 -16.72
N LEU A 173 -14.73 -12.88 -15.54
CA LEU A 173 -15.62 -13.75 -14.76
C LEU A 173 -16.93 -13.05 -14.38
N ASN A 174 -16.85 -11.75 -14.07
CA ASN A 174 -18.00 -10.91 -13.76
C ASN A 174 -18.77 -10.44 -15.01
N GLY A 175 -18.47 -11.00 -16.20
CA GLY A 175 -19.15 -10.69 -17.45
C GLY A 175 -18.84 -9.31 -18.03
N LYS A 176 -17.83 -8.61 -17.48
CA LYS A 176 -17.36 -7.32 -18.02
C LYS A 176 -16.38 -7.58 -19.16
N GLN A 177 -16.23 -6.57 -20.04
CA GLN A 177 -15.25 -6.63 -21.11
C GLN A 177 -13.81 -6.68 -20.56
N GLU A 178 -12.98 -7.52 -21.18
CA GLU A 178 -11.54 -7.63 -20.88
C GLU A 178 -10.83 -6.30 -21.14
N SER A 179 -9.84 -5.98 -20.31
CA SER A 179 -8.99 -4.81 -20.51
C SER A 179 -8.17 -4.96 -21.79
N LYS A 180 -8.04 -3.87 -22.55
CA LYS A 180 -7.15 -3.80 -23.70
C LYS A 180 -5.69 -3.57 -23.30
N LYS A 181 -5.40 -3.41 -22.01
CA LYS A 181 -4.08 -3.11 -21.45
C LYS A 181 -3.48 -1.82 -22.04
N ASP A 182 -4.35 -0.89 -22.39
CA ASP A 182 -4.00 0.37 -23.02
C ASP A 182 -4.41 1.51 -22.11
N GLY A 183 -3.46 2.36 -21.76
CA GLY A 183 -3.64 3.32 -20.69
C GLY A 183 -3.10 4.72 -20.97
N VAL A 184 -3.41 5.60 -20.04
CA VAL A 184 -2.89 6.96 -19.95
C VAL A 184 -1.79 6.98 -18.91
N LEU A 185 -0.65 7.58 -19.26
CA LEU A 185 0.40 7.87 -18.30
C LEU A 185 0.25 9.32 -17.82
N ILE A 186 -0.09 9.46 -16.55
CA ILE A 186 -0.25 10.72 -15.83
C ILE A 186 1.04 10.94 -15.03
N PHE A 187 1.58 12.16 -15.04
CA PHE A 187 2.74 12.49 -14.23
C PHE A 187 2.66 13.91 -13.67
N ASP A 188 3.27 14.08 -12.50
CA ASP A 188 3.33 15.37 -11.81
C ASP A 188 4.62 15.51 -10.99
N GLU A 189 5.01 16.75 -10.70
CA GLU A 189 6.16 17.13 -9.91
C GLU A 189 5.74 17.53 -8.49
N VAL A 190 6.34 16.88 -7.49
CA VAL A 190 6.13 17.19 -6.08
C VAL A 190 7.41 17.74 -5.49
N LYS A 191 7.34 18.97 -4.95
CA LYS A 191 8.43 19.55 -4.18
C LYS A 191 8.50 18.90 -2.79
N VAL A 192 9.66 18.38 -2.43
CA VAL A 192 9.89 17.75 -1.12
C VAL A 192 10.70 18.65 -0.20
N ILE A 193 10.49 18.50 1.10
CA ILE A 193 11.24 19.24 2.12
C ILE A 193 12.61 18.58 2.28
N SER A 194 13.68 19.35 2.09
CA SER A 194 15.05 18.92 2.37
C SER A 194 15.26 18.76 3.88
N ARG A 195 15.20 17.52 4.37
CA ARG A 195 15.57 17.16 5.75
C ARG A 195 16.48 15.95 5.77
N LEU A 196 17.42 15.98 6.70
CA LEU A 196 18.20 14.81 7.07
C LEU A 196 17.31 13.88 7.91
N MET A 197 17.16 12.64 7.47
CA MET A 197 16.39 11.60 8.14
C MET A 197 17.25 10.36 8.33
N TRP A 198 17.20 9.78 9.53
CA TRP A 198 17.86 8.51 9.79
C TRP A 198 16.86 7.36 9.62
N ASN A 199 17.12 6.47 8.67
CA ASN A 199 16.37 5.22 8.56
C ASN A 199 17.07 4.15 9.40
N SER A 200 16.53 3.91 10.59
CA SER A 200 17.05 2.91 11.52
C SER A 200 16.96 1.46 11.02
N ARG A 201 16.15 1.18 9.98
CA ARG A 201 16.03 -0.17 9.43
C ARG A 201 17.13 -0.47 8.42
N SER A 202 17.34 0.43 7.46
CA SER A 202 18.42 0.31 6.46
C SER A 202 19.76 0.77 7.02
N GLN A 203 19.78 1.40 8.20
CA GLN A 203 20.95 2.08 8.77
C GLN A 203 21.52 3.12 7.79
N THR A 204 20.64 3.73 7.00
CA THR A 204 21.01 4.76 6.03
C THR A 204 20.53 6.12 6.48
N LEU A 205 21.40 7.11 6.31
CA LEU A 205 21.03 8.51 6.39
C LEU A 205 20.43 8.89 5.05
N ILE A 206 19.16 9.31 5.05
CA ILE A 206 18.38 9.69 3.88
C ILE A 206 18.17 11.21 3.93
N GLY A 207 18.41 11.88 2.82
CA GLY A 207 18.35 13.33 2.73
C GLY A 207 19.70 14.00 3.01
N LEU A 208 19.77 15.30 2.75
CA LEU A 208 21.01 16.07 2.83
C LEU A 208 20.99 17.07 3.97
N SER A 209 22.15 17.20 4.60
CA SER A 209 22.56 18.32 5.44
C SER A 209 23.00 19.48 4.54
N MET A 210 22.93 20.70 5.06
CA MET A 210 23.27 21.97 4.38
C MET A 210 24.52 21.86 3.50
N ARG A 211 24.48 22.49 2.31
CA ARG A 211 25.66 22.63 1.45
C ARG A 211 26.62 23.69 2.01
N HIS A 212 27.89 23.64 1.61
CA HIS A 212 28.93 24.57 2.10
C HIS A 212 28.64 26.05 1.76
N ASP A 213 28.01 26.29 0.62
CA ASP A 213 27.58 27.61 0.14
C ASP A 213 26.37 28.16 0.89
N GLU A 214 25.58 27.31 1.56
CA GLU A 214 24.39 27.72 2.30
C GLU A 214 24.72 28.30 3.70
N MET A 215 25.90 27.99 4.27
CA MET A 215 26.32 28.56 5.56
C MET A 215 27.84 28.68 5.72
N LEU A 216 28.41 29.70 5.06
CA LEU A 216 29.85 30.04 5.10
C LEU A 216 30.42 30.14 6.53
N SER A 217 29.61 30.51 7.53
CA SER A 217 30.05 30.72 8.91
C SER A 217 30.32 29.43 9.70
N LEU A 218 29.89 28.26 9.22
CA LEU A 218 30.13 26.96 9.87
C LEU A 218 31.11 26.07 9.08
N ALA A 219 31.65 26.58 7.97
CA ALA A 219 32.59 25.89 7.10
C ALA A 219 33.82 25.32 7.83
N ASP A 220 34.32 26.01 8.85
CA ASP A 220 35.52 25.62 9.60
C ASP A 220 35.25 24.54 10.68
N ILE A 221 33.98 24.28 11.01
CA ILE A 221 33.58 23.41 12.13
C ILE A 221 33.16 22.02 11.63
N PHE A 222 32.66 21.89 10.40
CA PHE A 222 32.13 20.62 9.88
C PHE A 222 33.01 20.02 8.78
N GLN A 223 33.31 18.72 8.94
CA GLN A 223 33.97 17.94 7.91
C GLN A 223 33.01 17.70 6.73
N THR A 224 33.42 18.09 5.52
CA THR A 224 32.63 17.88 4.30
C THR A 224 32.62 16.40 3.95
N LEU A 225 31.42 15.81 3.78
CA LEU A 225 31.30 14.50 3.17
C LEU A 225 31.60 14.65 1.67
N SER A 226 32.86 14.38 1.29
CA SER A 226 33.31 14.38 -0.10
C SER A 226 32.86 13.10 -0.79
N SER A 227 31.56 12.90 -0.97
CA SER A 227 31.05 11.83 -1.81
C SER A 227 30.16 12.39 -2.90
N SER A 228 30.63 12.26 -4.15
CA SER A 228 29.89 12.47 -5.40
C SER A 228 28.67 11.56 -5.57
N SER A 229 28.24 10.88 -4.52
CA SER A 229 27.23 9.82 -4.52
C SER A 229 25.91 10.22 -3.85
N VAL A 230 25.79 11.44 -3.34
CA VAL A 230 24.57 11.89 -2.63
C VAL A 230 24.06 13.17 -3.28
N GLU A 231 23.18 13.01 -4.27
CA GLU A 231 22.48 14.14 -4.87
C GLU A 231 21.28 14.55 -4.00
N GLN A 232 21.10 15.86 -3.82
CA GLN A 232 19.95 16.43 -3.12
C GLN A 232 18.67 16.04 -3.83
N THR A 233 17.61 15.75 -3.09
CA THR A 233 16.27 15.63 -3.67
C THR A 233 15.46 16.82 -3.21
N SER A 234 15.15 17.70 -4.16
CA SER A 234 14.26 18.86 -3.96
C SER A 234 12.91 18.60 -4.61
N TYR A 235 12.87 17.77 -5.66
CA TYR A 235 11.70 17.47 -6.46
C TYR A 235 11.61 15.97 -6.75
N ILE A 236 10.38 15.44 -6.70
CA ILE A 236 10.05 14.08 -7.09
C ILE A 236 9.08 14.13 -8.26
N MET A 237 9.44 13.48 -9.37
CA MET A 237 8.52 13.23 -10.48
C MET A 237 7.86 11.89 -10.25
N GLN A 238 6.54 11.89 -10.06
CA GLN A 238 5.75 10.70 -9.82
C GLN A 238 4.92 10.36 -11.07
N PHE A 239 4.89 9.08 -11.42
CA PHE A 239 4.08 8.57 -12.52
C PHE A 239 2.91 7.73 -12.01
N LEU A 240 1.80 7.77 -12.72
CA LEU A 240 0.61 6.94 -12.54
C LEU A 240 0.15 6.47 -13.91
N TRP A 241 0.04 5.16 -14.11
CA TRP A 241 -0.57 4.60 -15.31
C TRP A 241 -2.00 4.19 -14.99
N ARG A 242 -2.96 4.70 -15.76
CA ARG A 242 -4.38 4.39 -15.63
C ARG A 242 -4.86 3.66 -16.87
N ASP A 243 -5.47 2.49 -16.70
CA ASP A 243 -6.09 1.79 -17.82
C ASP A 243 -7.26 2.61 -18.39
N LEU A 244 -7.39 2.67 -19.72
CA LEU A 244 -8.52 3.33 -20.38
C LEU A 244 -9.77 2.46 -20.41
N THR A 245 -9.60 1.15 -20.23
CA THR A 245 -10.67 0.14 -20.39
C THR A 245 -11.12 -0.48 -19.07
N SER A 246 -10.39 -0.18 -17.99
CA SER A 246 -10.75 -0.53 -16.63
C SER A 246 -10.50 0.63 -15.67
N ASP A 247 -10.94 0.43 -14.45
CA ASP A 247 -10.82 1.31 -13.29
C ASP A 247 -9.54 1.04 -12.48
N PHE A 248 -8.57 0.31 -13.06
CA PHE A 248 -7.34 -0.05 -12.38
C PHE A 248 -6.22 0.96 -12.64
N ASP A 249 -5.60 1.38 -11.55
CA ASP A 249 -4.47 2.31 -11.54
C ASP A 249 -3.20 1.60 -11.07
N ILE A 250 -2.07 1.88 -11.74
CA ILE A 250 -0.74 1.40 -11.35
C ILE A 250 0.11 2.62 -11.00
N ILE A 251 0.56 2.67 -9.76
CA ILE A 251 1.54 3.65 -9.30
C ILE A 251 2.87 3.31 -9.99
N GLY A 252 3.30 4.20 -10.87
CA GLY A 252 4.54 4.05 -11.63
C GLY A 252 5.79 4.34 -10.81
N PRO A 253 6.98 4.23 -11.44
CA PRO A 253 8.22 4.64 -10.82
C PRO A 253 8.20 6.12 -10.45
N TYR A 254 9.11 6.50 -9.56
CA TYR A 254 9.36 7.90 -9.22
C TYR A 254 10.82 8.25 -9.46
N PHE A 255 11.08 9.50 -9.81
CA PHE A 255 12.43 10.00 -10.07
C PHE A 255 12.70 11.22 -9.21
N THR A 256 13.95 11.35 -8.76
CA THR A 256 14.39 12.42 -7.87
C THR A 256 15.28 13.40 -8.61
N SER A 257 15.12 14.70 -8.35
CA SER A 257 16.03 15.74 -8.85
C SER A 257 16.41 16.72 -7.73
N SER A 258 17.65 17.18 -7.76
CA SER A 258 18.18 18.24 -6.88
C SER A 258 17.74 19.63 -7.32
N ASN A 259 17.57 19.83 -8.62
CA ASN A 259 17.25 21.10 -9.24
C ASN A 259 15.84 21.06 -9.86
N THR A 260 15.34 22.22 -10.25
CA THR A 260 14.09 22.33 -11.02
C THR A 260 14.16 21.43 -12.25
N MET A 261 13.10 20.65 -12.49
CA MET A 261 13.09 19.68 -13.57
C MET A 261 12.97 20.37 -14.94
N ASP A 262 13.95 20.14 -15.81
CA ASP A 262 13.91 20.64 -17.18
C ASP A 262 13.16 19.68 -18.12
N SER A 263 12.86 20.15 -19.33
CA SER A 263 12.13 19.36 -20.31
C SER A 263 12.90 18.12 -20.79
N LYS A 264 14.23 18.15 -20.75
CA LYS A 264 15.08 17.02 -21.17
C LYS A 264 15.03 15.89 -20.15
N PHE A 265 15.17 16.22 -18.87
CA PHE A 265 15.04 15.28 -17.77
C PHE A 265 13.65 14.65 -17.77
N SER A 266 12.60 15.48 -17.88
CA SER A 266 11.22 15.01 -17.94
C SER A 266 10.99 14.04 -19.10
N LEU A 267 11.52 14.34 -20.30
CA LEU A 267 11.44 13.44 -21.45
C LEU A 267 12.12 12.10 -21.18
N ALA A 268 13.32 12.10 -20.59
CA ALA A 268 14.05 10.89 -20.27
C ALA A 268 13.24 10.00 -19.31
N CYS A 269 12.70 10.57 -18.22
CA CYS A 269 11.87 9.86 -17.26
C CYS A 269 10.60 9.28 -17.90
N ILE A 270 9.93 10.03 -18.78
CA ILE A 270 8.74 9.56 -19.50
C ILE A 270 9.09 8.37 -20.40
N LEU A 271 10.15 8.48 -21.21
CA LEU A 271 10.54 7.39 -22.13
C LEU A 271 10.94 6.12 -21.37
N GLU A 272 11.67 6.27 -20.26
CA GLU A 272 12.06 5.15 -19.42
C GLU A 272 10.84 4.48 -18.77
N THR A 273 9.89 5.28 -18.31
CA THR A 273 8.63 4.80 -17.72
C THR A 273 7.76 4.10 -18.76
N VAL A 274 7.56 4.69 -19.95
CA VAL A 274 6.82 4.07 -21.05
C VAL A 274 7.46 2.74 -21.46
N LYS A 275 8.79 2.70 -21.56
CA LYS A 275 9.52 1.47 -21.85
C LYS A 275 9.29 0.41 -20.77
N LEU A 276 9.32 0.80 -19.49
CA LEU A 276 9.06 -0.10 -18.37
C LEU A 276 7.64 -0.71 -18.49
N PHE A 277 6.61 0.13 -18.64
CA PHE A 277 5.23 -0.35 -18.81
C PHE A 277 5.08 -1.28 -20.02
N GLN A 278 5.73 -0.95 -21.14
CA GLN A 278 5.72 -1.78 -22.34
C GLN A 278 6.38 -3.15 -22.14
N LEU A 279 7.47 -3.23 -21.37
CA LEU A 279 8.12 -4.50 -21.01
C LEU A 279 7.19 -5.41 -20.19
N HIS A 280 6.27 -4.83 -19.42
CA HIS A 280 5.25 -5.55 -18.66
C HIS A 280 3.95 -5.81 -19.45
N GLY A 281 3.95 -5.55 -20.77
CA GLY A 281 2.81 -5.81 -21.65
C GLY A 281 1.69 -4.80 -21.54
N LEU A 282 1.98 -3.59 -21.07
CA LEU A 282 1.05 -2.47 -20.96
C LEU A 282 1.39 -1.41 -22.02
N SER A 283 0.41 -0.97 -22.80
CA SER A 283 0.59 0.13 -23.76
C SER A 283 0.20 1.47 -23.14
N THR A 284 0.89 2.52 -23.60
CA THR A 284 0.59 3.90 -23.22
C THR A 284 0.19 4.66 -24.47
N SER A 285 -1.06 5.13 -24.52
CA SER A 285 -1.62 5.85 -25.67
C SER A 285 -1.70 7.36 -25.46
N LEU A 286 -1.71 7.82 -24.20
CA LEU A 286 -1.90 9.22 -23.85
C LEU A 286 -0.92 9.62 -22.73
N LEU A 287 -0.45 10.87 -22.80
CA LEU A 287 0.33 11.52 -21.75
C LEU A 287 -0.49 12.66 -21.16
N VAL A 288 -0.56 12.73 -19.83
CA VAL A 288 -1.25 13.82 -19.11
C VAL A 288 -0.30 14.43 -18.09
N CYS A 289 -0.22 15.76 -18.10
CA CYS A 289 0.59 16.56 -17.19
C CYS A 289 -0.09 17.91 -16.93
N ASP A 290 0.44 18.66 -15.97
CA ASP A 290 -0.02 20.00 -15.66
C ASP A 290 0.41 21.04 -16.74
N GLY A 291 0.00 22.30 -16.53
CA GLY A 291 0.32 23.41 -17.42
C GLY A 291 1.69 24.06 -17.19
N ALA A 292 2.62 23.42 -16.46
CA ALA A 292 3.92 24.01 -16.15
C ALA A 292 4.74 24.30 -17.42
N SER A 293 5.58 25.33 -17.36
CA SER A 293 6.38 25.76 -18.52
C SER A 293 7.34 24.68 -19.01
N SER A 294 7.87 23.85 -18.12
CA SER A 294 8.71 22.68 -18.44
C SER A 294 7.95 21.65 -19.26
N ASN A 295 6.73 21.32 -18.84
CA ASN A 295 5.84 20.36 -19.50
C ASN A 295 5.34 20.87 -20.86
N LEU A 296 4.99 22.15 -20.95
CA LEU A 296 4.65 22.79 -22.24
C LEU A 296 5.84 22.77 -23.20
N SER A 297 7.06 23.00 -22.70
CA SER A 297 8.28 22.95 -23.50
C SER A 297 8.57 21.53 -24.00
N LEU A 298 8.33 20.52 -23.15
CA LEU A 298 8.41 19.11 -23.52
C LEU A 298 7.41 18.74 -24.63
N ILE A 299 6.15 19.15 -24.51
CA ILE A 299 5.12 18.89 -25.53
C ILE A 299 5.53 19.53 -26.87
N LYS A 300 5.99 20.78 -26.85
CA LYS A 300 6.48 21.48 -28.04
C LYS A 300 7.71 20.80 -28.66
N ALA A 301 8.61 20.28 -27.84
CA ALA A 301 9.81 19.59 -28.30
C ALA A 301 9.49 18.22 -28.93
N THR A 302 8.47 17.52 -28.44
CA THR A 302 8.10 16.17 -28.90
C THR A 302 7.14 16.18 -30.09
N HIS A 303 6.22 17.15 -30.16
CA HIS A 303 5.17 17.22 -31.19
C HIS A 303 5.34 18.39 -32.18
N GLY A 304 6.42 19.17 -32.05
CA GLY A 304 6.70 20.35 -32.88
C GLY A 304 5.84 21.56 -32.53
N HIS A 305 6.01 22.66 -33.29
CA HIS A 305 5.22 23.91 -33.14
C HIS A 305 3.76 23.77 -33.64
N SER A 306 3.39 22.63 -34.18
CA SER A 306 2.10 22.36 -34.79
C SER A 306 1.46 21.15 -34.12
N GLY A 307 0.90 21.35 -32.93
CA GLY A 307 -0.14 20.46 -32.44
C GLY A 307 -1.34 20.51 -33.39
N VAL A 308 -1.97 19.37 -33.64
CA VAL A 308 -3.16 19.22 -34.51
C VAL A 308 -4.36 20.05 -34.00
N TYR A 309 -4.28 20.58 -32.78
CA TYR A 309 -5.24 21.53 -32.23
C TYR A 309 -4.58 22.90 -32.05
N PRO A 310 -5.08 23.96 -32.71
CA PRO A 310 -4.64 25.31 -32.40
C PRO A 310 -4.98 25.60 -30.93
N ILE A 311 -3.98 26.02 -30.15
CA ILE A 311 -4.21 26.63 -28.85
C ILE A 311 -4.94 27.94 -29.13
N LEU A 312 -6.27 27.90 -29.03
CA LEU A 312 -7.09 29.11 -29.10
C LEU A 312 -6.77 29.94 -27.87
N ASN A 313 -6.04 31.03 -28.06
CA ASN A 313 -5.87 32.06 -27.04
C ASN A 313 -7.26 32.63 -26.73
N GLY A 314 -7.73 32.40 -25.50
CA GLY A 314 -8.83 33.17 -24.91
C GLY A 314 -8.36 34.52 -24.41
#